data_AF-A0ABC8QQD0-F1
#
_entry.id   AF-A0ABC8QQD0-F1
#
_cell.length_a   1.000
_cell.length_b   1.000
_cell.length_c   1.000
_cell.angle_alpha   90.00
_cell.angle_beta   90.00
_cell.angle_gamma   90.00
#
_symmetry.space_group_name_H-M   'P 1'
#
loop_
_entity.id
_entity.type
_entity.pdbx_description
1 polymer ?
#
loop_
_entity_poly.entity_id
_entity_poly.type
_entity_poly.pdbx_seq_one_letter_code
_entity_poly.pdbx_strand_id
1 'polypeptide(L)'
;MRSEPDPDDDMVAPQGISGRQDVEPDPDDQELQRIQDPVAVVCGRLQKAIEMLRSEVHPSEAATVLQTLFKIIRNVIEHPDEIKFKRLRKANPRIQRDVVNYKAALEILTLIGFNEDIVLDEIGKAETYLVLKRNDPGLLWLAKSSLETCIAY
;
A
#
# COMPACT_ATOMS: atom_id res chain seq x y z
N MET A 1 41.75 -43.40 -43.78
CA MET A 1 41.88 -43.22 -42.32
C MET A 1 42.20 -41.75 -42.08
N ARG A 2 41.35 -41.06 -41.32
CA ARG A 2 41.52 -39.66 -40.90
C ARG A 2 42.56 -39.57 -39.79
N SER A 3 43.39 -38.53 -39.81
CA SER A 3 44.02 -37.94 -38.64
C SER A 3 44.32 -36.46 -38.98
N GLU A 4 43.60 -35.55 -38.34
CA GLU A 4 43.98 -34.12 -38.20
C GLU A 4 45.09 -34.02 -37.14
N PRO A 5 45.93 -32.96 -37.16
CA PRO A 5 45.63 -31.79 -36.30
C PRO A 5 46.03 -30.40 -36.85
N ASP A 6 45.09 -29.45 -36.69
CA ASP A 6 45.12 -28.03 -36.20
C ASP A 6 46.43 -27.42 -35.61
N PRO A 7 46.52 -26.10 -35.27
CA PRO A 7 45.97 -24.84 -35.83
C PRO A 7 46.93 -23.61 -35.78
N ASP A 8 46.39 -22.45 -36.19
CA ASP A 8 46.69 -21.05 -35.79
C ASP A 8 47.74 -20.19 -36.52
N ASP A 9 47.44 -18.87 -36.48
CA ASP A 9 48.22 -17.67 -36.83
C ASP A 9 48.08 -17.18 -38.30
N ASP A 10 47.63 -15.97 -38.66
CA ASP A 10 47.18 -14.78 -37.96
C ASP A 10 46.55 -13.83 -39.00
N MET A 11 45.77 -12.85 -38.51
CA MET A 11 45.44 -11.56 -39.15
C MET A 11 44.61 -11.53 -40.43
N VAL A 12 43.43 -10.89 -40.35
CA VAL A 12 43.17 -9.53 -40.91
C VAL A 12 41.90 -8.96 -40.23
N ALA A 13 42.04 -7.88 -39.47
CA ALA A 13 40.93 -6.98 -39.13
C ALA A 13 40.68 -6.04 -40.33
N PRO A 14 39.46 -5.52 -40.60
CA PRO A 14 39.09 -4.27 -39.92
C PRO A 14 37.57 -3.96 -39.76
N GLN A 15 37.30 -3.20 -38.69
CA GLN A 15 36.35 -2.07 -38.60
C GLN A 15 34.82 -2.28 -38.69
N GLY A 16 34.18 -1.92 -37.57
CA GLY A 16 33.01 -1.05 -37.57
C GLY A 16 31.66 -1.77 -37.54
N ILE A 17 31.01 -1.79 -36.39
CA ILE A 17 29.74 -1.08 -36.15
C ILE A 17 29.42 -1.11 -34.66
N SER A 18 29.04 0.07 -34.17
CA SER A 18 28.43 0.31 -32.87
C SER A 18 27.15 -0.52 -32.77
N GLY A 19 27.22 -1.65 -32.07
CA GLY A 19 26.06 -2.45 -31.69
C GLY A 19 25.66 -2.09 -30.28
N ARG A 20 24.99 -0.95 -30.08
CA ARG A 20 24.12 -0.79 -28.91
C ARG A 20 23.10 -1.93 -29.01
N GLN A 21 23.19 -2.90 -28.11
CA GLN A 21 22.07 -3.80 -27.85
C GLN A 21 21.04 -2.98 -27.07
N ASP A 22 20.32 -2.13 -27.80
CA ASP A 22 18.97 -1.80 -27.40
C ASP A 22 18.21 -3.12 -27.50
N VAL A 23 18.10 -3.83 -26.38
CA VAL A 23 17.16 -4.92 -26.22
C VAL A 23 15.81 -4.30 -26.49
N GLU A 24 15.33 -4.44 -27.73
CA GLU A 24 13.98 -4.10 -28.11
C GLU A 24 13.08 -4.90 -27.15
N PRO A 25 12.39 -4.23 -26.20
CA PRO A 25 11.51 -4.94 -25.30
C PRO A 25 10.45 -5.61 -26.16
N ASP A 26 10.28 -6.91 -25.95
CA ASP A 26 9.29 -7.71 -26.64
C ASP A 26 7.92 -7.00 -26.56
N PRO A 27 7.22 -6.78 -27.68
CA PRO A 27 5.93 -6.09 -27.66
C PRO A 27 4.87 -6.81 -26.79
N ASP A 28 5.09 -8.08 -26.43
CA ASP A 28 4.22 -8.81 -25.50
C ASP A 28 4.50 -8.49 -24.01
N ASP A 29 5.64 -7.90 -23.63
CA ASP A 29 5.90 -7.46 -22.24
C ASP A 29 4.99 -6.28 -21.81
N GLN A 30 4.42 -5.55 -22.78
CA GLN A 30 3.45 -4.48 -22.52
C GLN A 30 2.01 -5.00 -22.34
N GLU A 31 1.69 -6.22 -22.76
CA GLU A 31 0.38 -6.85 -22.53
C GLU A 31 0.23 -7.34 -21.08
N LEU A 32 1.32 -7.71 -20.40
CA LEU A 32 1.28 -8.16 -18.99
C LEU A 32 1.18 -7.02 -17.97
N GLN A 33 1.37 -5.77 -18.38
CA GLN A 33 1.17 -4.60 -17.51
C GLN A 33 -0.31 -4.19 -17.37
N ARG A 34 -1.21 -4.81 -18.14
CA ARG A 34 -2.64 -4.45 -18.20
C ARG A 34 -3.52 -5.20 -17.21
N ILE A 35 -3.05 -6.30 -16.62
CA ILE A 35 -3.74 -7.03 -15.55
C ILE A 35 -2.93 -6.86 -14.26
N GLN A 36 -2.84 -5.63 -13.74
CA GLN A 36 -2.55 -5.50 -12.32
C GLN A 36 -3.78 -6.03 -11.58
N ASP A 37 -3.61 -7.18 -10.92
CA ASP A 37 -4.65 -7.72 -10.04
C ASP A 37 -5.07 -6.60 -9.06
N PRO A 38 -6.36 -6.23 -9.02
CA PRO A 38 -6.83 -5.12 -8.20
C PRO A 38 -6.45 -5.26 -6.72
N VAL A 39 -6.30 -6.49 -6.22
CA VAL A 39 -5.88 -6.77 -4.85
C VAL A 39 -4.38 -6.51 -4.69
N ALA A 40 -3.55 -6.92 -5.65
CA ALA A 40 -2.11 -6.62 -5.64
C ALA A 40 -1.82 -5.10 -5.58
N VAL A 41 -2.59 -4.28 -6.29
CA VAL A 41 -2.47 -2.81 -6.23
C VAL A 41 -2.78 -2.30 -4.83
N VAL A 42 -3.87 -2.78 -4.21
CA VAL A 42 -4.27 -2.37 -2.86
C VAL A 42 -3.23 -2.81 -1.83
N CYS A 43 -2.74 -4.06 -1.93
CA CYS A 43 -1.66 -4.57 -1.08
C CYS A 43 -0.41 -3.69 -1.16
N GLY A 44 0.06 -3.38 -2.38
CA GLY A 44 1.24 -2.56 -2.59
C GLY A 44 1.08 -1.15 -2.01
N ARG A 45 -0.09 -0.53 -2.19
CA ARG A 45 -0.39 0.79 -1.60
C ARG A 45 -0.44 0.73 -0.08
N LEU A 46 -1.04 -0.31 0.49
CA LEU A 46 -1.15 -0.49 1.93
C LEU A 46 0.23 -0.68 2.57
N GLN A 47 1.06 -1.54 1.97
CA GLN A 47 2.43 -1.76 2.43
C GLN A 47 3.25 -0.48 2.36
N LYS A 48 3.17 0.27 1.25
CA LYS A 48 3.84 1.57 1.10
C LYS A 48 3.42 2.58 2.17
N ALA A 49 2.13 2.62 2.52
CA ALA A 49 1.64 3.51 3.57
C ALA A 49 2.16 3.08 4.97
N ILE A 50 2.24 1.78 5.24
CA ILE A 50 2.81 1.28 6.50
C ILE A 50 4.31 1.59 6.60
N GLU A 51 5.06 1.42 5.52
CA GLU A 51 6.49 1.74 5.45
C GLU A 51 6.72 3.25 5.63
N MET A 52 5.91 4.08 4.98
CA MET A 52 5.93 5.54 5.16
C MET A 52 5.74 5.91 6.63
N LEU A 53 4.69 5.38 7.27
CA LEU A 53 4.44 5.63 8.69
C LEU A 53 5.63 5.25 9.57
N ARG A 54 6.22 4.06 9.35
CA ARG A 54 7.37 3.58 10.11
C ARG A 54 8.63 4.43 9.89
N SER A 55 8.78 5.04 8.72
CA SER A 55 9.91 5.93 8.41
C SER A 55 9.75 7.34 8.97
N GLU A 56 8.52 7.80 9.19
CA GLU A 56 8.20 9.17 9.63
C GLU A 56 8.31 9.36 11.14
N VAL A 57 8.17 8.29 11.94
CA VAL A 57 8.09 8.39 13.41
C VAL A 57 8.97 7.37 14.13
N HIS A 58 9.13 7.56 15.44
CA HIS A 58 9.84 6.61 16.29
C HIS A 58 9.12 5.24 16.29
N PRO A 59 9.85 4.10 16.33
CA PRO A 59 9.25 2.77 16.24
C PRO A 59 8.10 2.50 17.23
N SER A 60 8.21 3.00 18.47
CA SER A 60 7.16 2.84 19.49
C SER A 60 5.87 3.59 19.15
N GLU A 61 6.00 4.74 18.49
CA GLU A 61 4.86 5.54 18.05
C GLU A 61 4.21 4.89 16.82
N ALA A 62 5.01 4.44 15.85
CA ALA A 62 4.51 3.68 14.71
C ALA A 62 3.71 2.45 15.18
N ALA A 63 4.22 1.69 16.15
CA ALA A 63 3.51 0.55 16.72
C ALA A 63 2.16 0.96 17.34
N THR A 64 2.12 2.08 18.06
CA THR A 64 0.88 2.59 18.69
C THR A 64 -0.17 3.00 17.66
N VAL A 65 0.26 3.64 16.57
CA VAL A 65 -0.59 4.01 15.43
C VAL A 65 -1.13 2.76 14.73
N LEU A 66 -0.26 1.82 14.37
CA LEU A 66 -0.63 0.57 13.72
C LEU A 66 -1.62 -0.25 14.56
N GLN A 67 -1.41 -0.32 15.89
CA GLN A 67 -2.34 -0.94 16.83
C GLN A 67 -3.72 -0.27 16.83
N THR A 68 -3.74 1.07 16.78
CA THR A 68 -4.99 1.83 16.74
C THR A 68 -5.74 1.58 15.43
N LEU A 69 -5.04 1.57 14.30
CA LEU A 69 -5.59 1.21 12.99
C LEU A 69 -6.14 -0.21 12.97
N PHE A 70 -5.37 -1.18 13.47
CA PHE A 70 -5.81 -2.57 13.59
C PHE A 70 -7.08 -2.70 14.42
N LYS A 71 -7.15 -2.00 15.57
CA LYS A 71 -8.34 -2.00 16.42
C LYS A 71 -9.56 -1.39 15.74
N ILE A 72 -9.40 -0.30 15.01
CA ILE A 72 -10.50 0.32 14.24
C ILE A 72 -11.07 -0.71 13.25
N ILE A 73 -10.21 -1.32 12.45
CA ILE A 73 -10.61 -2.28 11.41
C ILE A 73 -11.25 -3.52 12.04
N ARG A 74 -10.63 -4.06 13.10
CA ARG A 74 -11.18 -5.19 13.84
C ARG A 74 -12.58 -4.90 14.37
N ASN A 75 -12.80 -3.74 15.00
CA ASN A 75 -14.12 -3.38 15.53
C ASN A 75 -15.19 -3.31 14.44
N VAL A 76 -14.85 -2.81 13.24
CA VAL A 76 -15.78 -2.77 12.10
C VAL A 76 -16.13 -4.19 11.63
N ILE A 77 -15.15 -5.08 11.55
CA ILE A 77 -15.35 -6.47 11.13
C ILE A 77 -16.19 -7.24 12.16
N GLU A 78 -15.89 -7.09 13.46
CA GLU A 78 -16.59 -7.79 14.54
C GLU A 78 -18.00 -7.23 14.79
N HIS A 79 -18.23 -5.94 14.51
CA HIS A 79 -19.49 -5.26 14.78
C HIS A 79 -19.94 -4.42 13.57
N PRO A 80 -20.31 -5.06 12.45
CA PRO A 80 -20.62 -4.37 11.20
C PRO A 80 -21.89 -3.52 11.27
N ASP A 81 -22.81 -3.76 12.20
CA ASP A 81 -24.06 -2.97 12.32
C ASP A 81 -23.89 -1.74 13.23
N GLU A 82 -22.77 -1.63 13.94
CA GLU A 82 -22.52 -0.55 14.87
C GLU A 82 -21.92 0.69 14.18
N ILE A 83 -22.77 1.68 13.89
CA ILE A 83 -22.40 2.93 13.21
C ILE A 83 -21.23 3.65 13.89
N LYS A 84 -21.12 3.56 15.22
CA LYS A 84 -20.03 4.19 16.00
C LYS A 84 -18.63 3.72 15.59
N PHE A 85 -18.50 2.51 15.04
CA PHE A 85 -17.21 2.00 14.54
C PHE A 85 -16.94 2.38 13.08
N LYS A 86 -18.00 2.73 12.34
CA LYS A 86 -17.91 3.27 10.97
C LYS A 86 -17.72 4.78 10.93
N ARG A 87 -17.89 5.49 12.05
CA ARG A 87 -17.77 6.94 12.17
C ARG A 87 -16.77 7.33 13.25
N LEU A 88 -15.59 7.79 12.85
CA LEU A 88 -14.54 8.24 13.75
C LEU A 88 -14.53 9.76 13.81
N ARG A 89 -14.75 10.33 15.00
CA ARG A 89 -14.67 11.79 15.21
C ARG A 89 -13.20 12.23 15.19
N LYS A 90 -12.81 13.13 14.28
CA LYS A 90 -11.41 13.61 14.19
C LYS A 90 -10.97 14.38 15.44
N ALA A 91 -11.91 15.00 16.15
CA ALA A 91 -11.67 15.69 17.41
C ALA A 91 -11.47 14.75 18.62
N ASN A 92 -11.67 13.43 18.47
CA ASN A 92 -11.36 12.50 19.55
C ASN A 92 -9.83 12.49 19.78
N PRO A 93 -9.32 12.78 21.00
CA PRO A 93 -7.88 12.93 21.25
C PRO A 93 -7.04 11.73 20.81
N ARG A 94 -7.57 10.51 20.97
CA ARG A 94 -6.87 9.29 20.55
C ARG A 94 -6.82 9.17 19.03
N ILE A 95 -7.94 9.41 18.35
CA ILE A 95 -7.99 9.40 16.88
C ILE A 95 -7.14 10.53 16.30
N GLN A 96 -7.16 11.71 16.93
CA GLN A 96 -6.37 12.84 16.49
C GLN A 96 -4.88 12.51 16.56
N ARG A 97 -4.41 12.10 17.74
CA ARG A 97 -3.01 11.79 18.00
C ARG A 97 -2.52 10.60 17.18
N ASP A 98 -3.27 9.50 17.17
CA ASP A 98 -2.80 8.23 16.61
C ASP A 98 -3.15 8.08 15.12
N VAL A 99 -4.01 8.91 14.53
CA VAL A 99 -4.45 8.76 13.13
C VAL A 99 -4.39 10.08 12.36
N VAL A 100 -5.10 11.12 12.82
CA VAL A 100 -5.26 12.37 12.04
C VAL A 100 -3.93 13.09 11.83
N ASN A 101 -3.02 13.02 12.79
CA ASN A 101 -1.70 13.64 12.69
C ASN A 101 -0.76 12.93 11.70
N TYR A 102 -1.13 11.73 11.23
CA TYR A 102 -0.30 10.91 10.35
C TYR A 102 -0.96 10.75 8.98
N LYS A 103 -0.38 11.38 7.96
CA LYS A 103 -0.87 11.27 6.57
C LYS A 103 -0.90 9.81 6.12
N ALA A 104 0.12 9.04 6.46
CA ALA A 104 0.17 7.61 6.16
C ALA A 104 -0.98 6.82 6.81
N ALA A 105 -1.37 7.14 8.05
CA ALA A 105 -2.49 6.50 8.72
C ALA A 105 -3.85 6.85 8.07
N LEU A 106 -4.01 8.10 7.64
CA LEU A 106 -5.19 8.53 6.87
C LEU A 106 -5.27 7.82 5.51
N GLU A 107 -4.14 7.63 4.82
CA GLU A 107 -4.09 6.87 3.57
C GLU A 107 -4.53 5.42 3.79
N ILE A 108 -4.05 4.76 4.85
CA ILE A 108 -4.48 3.39 5.21
C ILE A 108 -6.00 3.31 5.39
N LEU A 109 -6.59 4.24 6.15
CA LEU A 109 -8.04 4.28 6.35
C LEU A 109 -8.79 4.61 5.04
N THR A 110 -8.23 5.45 4.20
CA THR A 110 -8.83 5.81 2.90
C THR A 110 -8.83 4.63 1.94
N LEU A 111 -7.74 3.88 1.88
CA LEU A 111 -7.61 2.66 1.06
C LEU A 111 -8.70 1.63 1.38
N ILE A 112 -9.11 1.52 2.64
CA ILE A 112 -10.14 0.57 3.08
C ILE A 112 -11.56 1.12 3.02
N GLY A 113 -11.73 2.38 2.62
CA GLY A 113 -13.05 2.98 2.38
C GLY A 113 -13.51 4.06 3.36
N PHE A 114 -12.70 4.46 4.35
CA PHE A 114 -13.01 5.64 5.14
C PHE A 114 -12.78 6.91 4.33
N ASN A 115 -13.69 7.87 4.45
CA ASN A 115 -13.57 9.16 3.79
C ASN A 115 -13.91 10.26 4.78
N GLU A 116 -13.31 11.43 4.58
CA GLU A 116 -13.68 12.61 5.37
C GLU A 116 -15.11 13.04 5.06
N ASP A 117 -15.81 13.42 6.12
CA ASP A 117 -17.18 13.91 6.06
C ASP A 117 -17.36 15.02 7.11
N ILE A 118 -18.15 16.04 6.77
CA ILE A 118 -18.43 17.18 7.65
C ILE A 118 -19.88 17.10 8.05
N VAL A 119 -20.12 16.94 9.35
CA VAL A 119 -21.46 16.87 9.92
C VAL A 119 -21.70 18.13 10.75
N LEU A 120 -22.85 18.77 10.55
CA LEU A 120 -23.31 19.84 11.43
C LEU A 120 -23.93 19.22 12.68
N ASP A 121 -23.43 19.57 13.85
CA ASP A 121 -24.09 19.27 15.12
C ASP A 121 -25.37 20.11 15.28
N GLU A 122 -26.21 19.73 16.25
CA GLU A 122 -27.50 20.36 16.56
C GLU A 122 -27.38 21.87 16.90
N ILE A 123 -26.17 22.31 17.26
CA ILE A 123 -25.83 23.71 17.61
C ILE A 123 -25.26 24.47 16.39
N GLY A 124 -25.29 23.88 15.20
CA GLY A 124 -24.76 24.48 13.96
C GLY A 124 -23.23 24.45 13.84
N LYS A 125 -22.53 23.74 14.74
CA LYS A 125 -21.08 23.58 14.70
C LYS A 125 -20.71 22.50 13.68
N ALA A 126 -19.81 22.82 12.75
CA ALA A 126 -19.27 21.85 11.82
C ALA A 126 -18.22 20.97 12.50
N GLU A 127 -18.41 19.65 12.46
CA GLU A 127 -17.46 18.66 12.96
C GLU A 127 -17.02 17.70 11.87
N THR A 128 -15.73 17.35 11.90
CA THR A 128 -15.11 16.50 10.90
C THR A 128 -15.00 15.06 11.38
N TYR A 129 -15.43 14.13 10.54
CA TYR A 129 -15.44 12.70 10.79
C TYR A 129 -14.71 11.96 9.68
N LEU A 130 -14.14 10.79 10.00
CA LEU A 130 -13.80 9.76 9.03
C LEU A 130 -14.95 8.74 9.02
N VAL A 131 -15.58 8.56 7.87
CA VAL A 131 -16.77 7.71 7.70
C VAL A 131 -16.46 6.58 6.73
N LEU A 132 -16.70 5.34 7.14
CA LEU A 132 -16.59 4.18 6.26
C LEU A 132 -17.72 4.21 5.22
N LYS A 133 -17.40 4.67 4.00
CA LYS A 133 -18.35 4.75 2.88
C LYS A 133 -18.37 3.47 2.05
N ARG A 134 -17.26 2.74 2.00
CA ARG A 134 -17.15 1.42 1.33
C ARG A 134 -16.96 0.32 2.38
N ASN A 135 -18.03 -0.41 2.68
CA ASN A 135 -18.00 -1.52 3.64
C ASN A 135 -17.75 -2.86 2.93
N ASP A 136 -16.53 -3.04 2.41
CA ASP A 136 -16.11 -4.24 1.68
C ASP A 136 -15.36 -5.19 2.62
N PRO A 137 -15.95 -6.36 2.98
CA PRO A 137 -15.33 -7.27 3.95
C PRO A 137 -13.98 -7.82 3.49
N GLY A 138 -13.79 -8.05 2.18
CA GLY A 138 -12.53 -8.55 1.65
C GLY A 138 -11.39 -7.54 1.82
N LEU A 139 -11.69 -6.27 1.54
CA LEU A 139 -10.77 -5.16 1.72
C LEU A 139 -10.41 -4.91 3.19
N LEU A 140 -11.42 -4.95 4.08
CA LEU A 140 -11.21 -4.82 5.52
C LEU A 140 -10.35 -5.98 6.06
N TRP A 141 -10.62 -7.20 5.60
CA TRP A 141 -9.86 -8.38 6.02
C TRP A 141 -8.43 -8.36 5.50
N LEU A 142 -8.22 -7.92 4.26
CA LEU A 142 -6.89 -7.72 3.69
C LEU A 142 -6.08 -6.74 4.55
N ALA A 143 -6.67 -5.59 4.87
CA ALA A 143 -5.98 -4.59 5.67
C ALA A 143 -5.71 -5.03 7.11
N LYS A 144 -6.65 -5.77 7.72
CA LYS A 144 -6.44 -6.40 9.02
C LYS A 144 -5.20 -7.30 8.97
N SER A 145 -5.14 -8.22 8.00
CA SER A 145 -4.04 -9.18 7.87
C SER A 145 -2.70 -8.49 7.65
N SER A 146 -2.63 -7.47 6.79
CA SER A 146 -1.39 -6.72 6.57
C SER A 146 -0.89 -6.00 7.83
N LEU A 147 -1.80 -5.36 8.59
CA LEU A 147 -1.42 -4.68 9.84
C LEU A 147 -1.02 -5.67 10.93
N GLU A 148 -1.69 -6.82 11.02
CA GLU A 148 -1.39 -7.88 11.99
C GLU A 148 0.02 -8.42 11.80
N THR A 149 0.43 -8.67 10.55
CA THR A 149 1.82 -9.01 10.23
C THR A 149 2.78 -7.93 10.70
N CYS A 150 2.48 -6.64 10.50
CA CYS A 150 3.36 -5.55 10.94
C CYS A 150 3.37 -5.31 12.45
N ILE A 151 2.44 -5.88 13.21
CA ILE A 151 2.37 -5.76 14.66
C ILE A 151 3.09 -6.92 15.35
N ALA A 152 3.12 -8.09 14.72
CA ALA A 152 3.71 -9.31 15.29
C ALA A 152 5.25 -9.34 15.26
N TYR A 153 5.89 -8.41 14.53
CA TYR A 153 7.33 -8.21 14.46
C TYR A 153 7.72 -6.88 15.09
#